data_AF-A0AA39ITL4-F1
#
_entry.id   AF-A0AA39ITL4-F1
#
_cell.length_a   1.000
_cell.length_b   1.000
_cell.length_c   1.000
_cell.angle_alpha   90.00
_cell.angle_beta   90.00
_cell.angle_gamma   90.00
#
_symmetry.space_group_name_H-M   'P 1'
#
loop_
_entity.id
_entity.type
_entity.pdbx_description
1 polymer ?
#
loop_
_entity_poly.entity_id
_entity_poly.type
_entity_poly.pdbx_seq_one_letter_code
_entity_poly.pdbx_strand_id
1 'polypeptide(L)'
;PTPISHAWVDEKDRVDVRTPINGKEWPVPIPKDADLNLIRIEMLNLGAEYAWLDVLCLRQKGGPREDLRVEEWRLDVPTIGGVYQREKVVIYLSGLGRPLRLKDGDLDSDRYWFRRAWTLQEIGRARIIAGNMPDGPMHAQRIDGGKYETALLTRFHEELDSVKRARGVGQILADMQKRVSTNPVDKVAGLAFSLQPHTIPAYHESETLEDAWTALVNAMDAEMRGHFLFVYPGVGLGCKKWRPTWDQVMMEPLPKDVNFLHANVLHDDETDEDWFDGHCIEKGHVRGFDAGSAEGRDRCGELAVQAADGITHTFKIHVTHQFPIPEDTYTLLGDGPHRTWAVGRRLPDQRFEKVSVIMMDDPDKAWPWLRSLAASSRNILV
;
A
#
# COMPACT_ATOMS: atom_id res chain seq x y z
N PRO A 1 12.82 -21.58 -0.30
CA PRO A 1 14.14 -20.99 0.04
C PRO A 1 13.93 -19.90 1.09
N THR A 2 14.90 -19.64 1.97
CA THR A 2 14.87 -18.54 2.94
C THR A 2 15.18 -17.22 2.22
N PRO A 3 14.23 -16.28 2.10
CA PRO A 3 14.48 -15.02 1.42
C PRO A 3 15.34 -14.09 2.28
N ILE A 4 16.29 -13.42 1.64
CA ILE A 4 17.14 -12.39 2.25
C ILE A 4 16.75 -11.04 1.64
N SER A 5 16.29 -10.13 2.48
CA SER A 5 16.09 -8.73 2.12
C SER A 5 17.20 -7.88 2.72
N HIS A 6 17.62 -6.83 2.03
CA HIS A 6 18.72 -6.01 2.53
C HIS A 6 18.63 -4.55 2.09
N ALA A 7 19.24 -3.67 2.89
CA ALA A 7 19.49 -2.31 2.47
C ALA A 7 20.60 -2.27 1.42
N TRP A 8 20.53 -1.27 0.56
CA TRP A 8 21.62 -0.95 -0.35
C TRP A 8 22.63 -0.06 0.37
N VAL A 9 23.92 -0.17 0.07
CA VAL A 9 24.95 0.78 0.58
C VAL A 9 25.30 1.79 -0.52
N ASP A 10 26.08 2.83 -0.26
CA ASP A 10 26.47 3.76 -1.34
C ASP A 10 27.34 3.09 -2.40
N GLU A 11 27.26 3.53 -3.66
CA GLU A 11 28.06 2.97 -4.77
C GLU A 11 29.57 2.97 -4.46
N LYS A 12 30.06 4.03 -3.81
CA LYS A 12 31.46 4.13 -3.34
C LYS A 12 31.84 3.05 -2.31
N ASP A 13 30.86 2.48 -1.62
CA ASP A 13 31.03 1.47 -0.58
C ASP A 13 30.65 0.07 -1.09
N ARG A 14 30.35 -0.07 -2.39
CA ARG A 14 30.10 -1.35 -3.06
C ARG A 14 31.33 -1.83 -3.83
N VAL A 15 31.36 -3.13 -4.06
CA VAL A 15 32.26 -3.80 -5.00
C VAL A 15 31.46 -4.79 -5.83
N ASP A 16 31.76 -4.83 -7.12
CA ASP A 16 31.19 -5.79 -8.05
C ASP A 16 32.00 -7.08 -8.01
N VAL A 17 31.39 -8.17 -7.54
CA VAL A 17 32.03 -9.49 -7.47
C VAL A 17 31.52 -10.41 -8.57
N ARG A 18 32.41 -11.24 -9.12
CA ARG A 18 32.05 -12.32 -10.05
C ARG A 18 31.86 -13.60 -9.26
N THR A 19 30.67 -14.16 -9.32
CA THR A 19 30.31 -15.36 -8.55
C THR A 19 29.99 -16.54 -9.47
N PRO A 20 30.36 -17.78 -9.10
CA PRO A 20 29.90 -18.95 -9.84
C PRO A 20 28.39 -19.19 -9.69
N ILE A 21 27.71 -18.57 -8.71
CA ILE A 21 26.28 -18.76 -8.42
C ILE A 21 25.40 -18.36 -9.62
N ASN A 22 25.73 -17.24 -10.27
CA ASN A 22 25.04 -16.75 -11.46
C ASN A 22 25.80 -17.10 -12.76
N GLY A 23 26.62 -18.15 -12.74
CA GLY A 23 27.44 -18.53 -13.89
C GLY A 23 28.49 -17.48 -14.30
N LYS A 24 28.79 -16.50 -13.44
CA LYS A 24 29.62 -15.31 -13.73
C LYS A 24 29.05 -14.41 -14.83
N GLU A 25 27.77 -14.54 -15.17
CA GLU A 25 27.15 -13.80 -16.27
C GLU A 25 27.11 -12.29 -15.99
N TRP A 26 26.64 -11.86 -14.82
CA TRP A 26 26.64 -10.44 -14.40
C TRP A 26 27.49 -10.22 -13.14
N PRO A 27 28.01 -9.00 -12.92
CA PRO A 27 28.61 -8.63 -11.65
C PRO A 27 27.54 -8.55 -10.55
N VAL A 28 27.91 -8.91 -9.33
CA VAL A 28 27.03 -8.84 -8.17
C VAL A 28 27.52 -7.71 -7.26
N PRO A 29 26.81 -6.58 -7.17
CA PRO A 29 27.18 -5.48 -6.29
C PRO A 29 26.91 -5.84 -4.82
N ILE A 30 27.97 -5.98 -4.02
CA ILE A 30 27.88 -6.20 -2.57
C ILE A 30 28.66 -5.13 -1.81
N PRO A 31 28.40 -4.90 -0.51
CA PRO A 31 29.25 -4.02 0.28
C PRO A 31 30.72 -4.47 0.29
N LYS A 32 31.67 -3.53 0.25
CA LYS A 32 33.12 -3.82 0.22
C LYS A 32 33.63 -4.64 1.41
N ASP A 33 32.94 -4.53 2.52
CA ASP A 33 33.20 -5.19 3.80
C ASP A 33 32.31 -6.41 4.04
N ALA A 34 31.51 -6.83 3.05
CA ALA A 34 30.68 -8.04 3.11
C ALA A 34 31.38 -9.24 2.46
N ASP A 35 31.11 -10.43 2.99
CA ASP A 35 31.54 -11.71 2.41
C ASP A 35 30.34 -12.65 2.29
N LEU A 36 30.07 -13.13 1.07
CA LEU A 36 28.99 -14.06 0.77
C LEU A 36 29.12 -15.38 1.57
N ASN A 37 30.34 -15.79 1.93
CA ASN A 37 30.55 -16.98 2.77
C ASN A 37 30.09 -16.74 4.21
N LEU A 38 30.29 -15.53 4.75
CA LEU A 38 29.82 -15.19 6.09
C LEU A 38 28.29 -15.12 6.13
N ILE A 39 27.67 -14.54 5.10
CA ILE A 39 26.20 -14.56 4.94
C ILE A 39 25.70 -16.00 4.87
N ARG A 40 26.37 -16.87 4.09
CA ARG A 40 26.03 -18.29 4.02
C ARG A 40 26.12 -18.97 5.38
N ILE A 41 27.18 -18.73 6.15
CA ILE A 41 27.34 -19.29 7.51
C ILE A 41 26.21 -18.81 8.42
N GLU A 42 25.85 -17.52 8.37
CA GLU A 42 24.72 -16.98 9.14
C GLU A 42 23.41 -17.66 8.74
N MET A 43 23.14 -17.84 7.44
CA MET A 43 21.94 -18.56 6.97
C MET A 43 21.92 -20.02 7.43
N LEU A 44 23.06 -20.73 7.39
CA LEU A 44 23.18 -22.11 7.88
C LEU A 44 22.91 -22.20 9.38
N ASN A 45 23.40 -21.25 10.17
CA ASN A 45 23.12 -21.18 11.61
C ASN A 45 21.64 -20.91 11.92
N LEU A 46 20.93 -20.24 11.01
CA LEU A 46 19.47 -20.05 11.08
C LEU A 46 18.68 -21.27 10.56
N GLY A 47 19.36 -22.33 10.13
CA GLY A 47 18.77 -23.57 9.62
C GLY A 47 18.32 -23.51 8.16
N ALA A 48 18.79 -22.53 7.39
CA ALA A 48 18.45 -22.42 5.97
C ALA A 48 19.26 -23.43 5.13
N GLU A 49 18.56 -24.27 4.37
CA GLU A 49 19.17 -25.17 3.37
C GLU A 49 19.38 -24.46 2.02
N TYR A 50 18.41 -23.63 1.64
CA TYR A 50 18.43 -22.81 0.43
C TYR A 50 18.12 -21.37 0.80
N ALA A 51 18.83 -20.41 0.23
CA ALA A 51 18.55 -18.99 0.38
C ALA A 51 18.20 -18.37 -0.98
N TRP A 52 17.33 -17.37 -0.95
CA TRP A 52 17.06 -16.50 -2.10
C TRP A 52 17.61 -15.11 -1.81
N LEU A 53 18.35 -14.55 -2.76
CA LEU A 53 18.96 -13.23 -2.63
C LEU A 53 18.88 -12.54 -4.00
N ASP A 54 18.09 -11.46 -4.07
CA ASP A 54 17.76 -10.72 -5.30
C ASP A 54 18.99 -10.35 -6.13
N VAL A 55 20.05 -9.81 -5.51
CA VAL A 55 21.24 -9.35 -6.21
C VAL A 55 22.03 -10.49 -6.88
N LEU A 56 21.83 -11.73 -6.42
CA LEU A 56 22.39 -12.95 -7.02
C LEU A 56 21.45 -13.56 -8.06
N CYS A 57 20.14 -13.49 -7.83
CA CYS A 57 19.12 -14.20 -8.62
C CYS A 57 18.61 -13.38 -9.80
N LEU A 58 18.60 -12.05 -9.71
CA LEU A 58 18.20 -11.15 -10.79
C LEU A 58 19.42 -10.65 -11.54
N ARG A 59 19.34 -10.60 -12.87
CA ARG A 59 20.40 -10.03 -13.70
C ARG A 59 20.63 -8.57 -13.34
N GLN A 60 21.84 -8.27 -12.88
CA GLN A 60 22.25 -6.91 -12.52
C GLN A 60 22.83 -6.20 -13.74
N LYS A 61 22.88 -4.86 -13.66
CA LYS A 61 23.47 -4.04 -14.70
C LYS A 61 24.94 -4.42 -14.92
N GLY A 62 25.30 -4.67 -16.17
CA GLY A 62 26.67 -4.95 -16.60
C GLY A 62 26.93 -6.42 -16.85
N GLY A 63 27.90 -6.70 -17.73
CA GLY A 63 28.22 -8.06 -18.17
C GLY A 63 27.69 -8.36 -19.58
N PRO A 64 27.94 -9.58 -20.09
CA PRO A 64 27.43 -10.01 -21.38
C PRO A 64 25.90 -10.11 -21.36
N ARG A 65 25.30 -9.87 -22.52
CA ARG A 65 23.86 -9.97 -22.75
C ARG A 65 22.99 -9.05 -21.88
N GLU A 66 23.42 -7.80 -21.71
CA GLU A 66 22.62 -6.76 -21.05
C GLU A 66 21.24 -6.58 -21.69
N ASP A 67 21.10 -6.89 -22.98
CA ASP A 67 19.81 -6.93 -23.69
C ASP A 67 18.79 -7.84 -23.03
N LEU A 68 19.23 -8.96 -22.42
CA LEU A 68 18.33 -9.85 -21.69
C LEU A 68 17.78 -9.23 -20.42
N ARG A 69 18.48 -8.28 -19.80
CA ARG A 69 18.06 -7.74 -18.51
C ARG A 69 16.67 -7.13 -18.62
N VAL A 70 16.38 -6.43 -19.71
CA VAL A 70 15.06 -5.81 -19.94
C VAL A 70 13.97 -6.87 -20.03
N GLU A 71 14.20 -7.94 -20.80
CA GLU A 71 13.21 -9.01 -20.97
C GLU A 71 13.02 -9.86 -19.70
N GLU A 72 14.11 -10.19 -19.00
CA GLU A 72 14.06 -10.89 -17.72
C GLU A 72 13.36 -10.03 -16.66
N TRP A 73 13.73 -8.74 -16.53
CA TRP A 73 13.13 -7.84 -15.54
C TRP A 73 11.66 -7.60 -15.79
N ARG A 74 11.20 -7.59 -17.04
CA ARG A 74 9.78 -7.47 -17.36
C ARG A 74 8.91 -8.48 -16.61
N LEU A 75 9.44 -9.70 -16.39
CA LEU A 75 8.77 -10.78 -15.66
C LEU A 75 9.23 -10.89 -14.21
N ASP A 76 10.54 -10.82 -13.96
CA ASP A 76 11.10 -11.14 -12.66
C ASP A 76 10.83 -10.02 -11.64
N VAL A 77 11.06 -8.76 -12.01
CA VAL A 77 10.86 -7.59 -11.13
C VAL A 77 9.45 -7.57 -10.51
N PRO A 78 8.37 -7.71 -11.28
CA PRO A 78 7.05 -7.64 -10.70
C PRO A 78 6.63 -8.94 -9.98
N THR A 79 7.35 -10.06 -10.13
CA THR A 79 7.01 -11.36 -9.49
C THR A 79 7.83 -11.69 -8.24
N ILE A 80 8.97 -11.03 -8.01
CA ILE A 80 9.87 -11.34 -6.90
C ILE A 80 9.25 -11.25 -5.50
N GLY A 81 8.28 -10.35 -5.28
CA GLY A 81 7.62 -10.21 -3.97
C GLY A 81 6.93 -11.50 -3.52
N GLY A 82 6.58 -12.39 -4.46
CA GLY A 82 5.99 -13.70 -4.19
C GLY A 82 6.92 -14.64 -3.44
N VAL A 83 8.24 -14.46 -3.60
CA VAL A 83 9.25 -15.20 -2.83
C VAL A 83 9.20 -14.83 -1.34
N TYR A 84 8.78 -13.60 -1.02
CA TYR A 84 8.78 -13.08 0.35
C TYR A 84 7.43 -13.24 1.06
N GLN A 85 6.31 -13.08 0.33
CA GLN A 85 4.97 -12.81 0.88
C GLN A 85 4.54 -13.75 2.02
N ARG A 86 4.88 -15.05 1.94
CA ARG A 86 4.45 -16.07 2.92
C ARG A 86 5.58 -16.64 3.76
N GLU A 87 6.80 -16.17 3.54
CA GLU A 87 8.01 -16.74 4.10
C GLU A 87 8.50 -15.99 5.33
N LYS A 88 9.44 -16.64 6.03
CA LYS A 88 10.25 -16.01 7.08
C LYS A 88 11.44 -15.33 6.42
N VAL A 89 11.49 -14.00 6.44
CA VAL A 89 12.51 -13.21 5.76
C VAL A 89 13.64 -12.84 6.69
N VAL A 90 14.88 -12.98 6.22
CA VAL A 90 16.07 -12.53 6.93
C VAL A 90 16.46 -11.15 6.41
N ILE A 91 16.52 -10.15 7.29
CA ILE A 91 16.59 -8.73 6.90
C ILE A 91 17.88 -8.10 7.41
N TYR A 92 18.74 -7.64 6.48
CA TYR A 92 19.91 -6.82 6.79
C TYR A 92 19.58 -5.33 6.67
N LEU A 93 19.23 -4.67 7.79
CA LEU A 93 18.81 -3.27 7.77
C LEU A 93 19.94 -2.27 7.43
N SER A 94 21.19 -2.58 7.77
CA SER A 94 22.37 -1.71 7.56
C SER A 94 23.17 -2.02 6.29
N GLY A 95 22.71 -2.96 5.48
CA GLY A 95 23.37 -3.43 4.25
C GLY A 95 23.69 -4.92 4.29
N LEU A 96 23.63 -5.57 3.13
CA LEU A 96 23.82 -7.02 3.00
C LEU A 96 25.10 -7.51 3.70
N GLY A 97 24.96 -8.47 4.62
CA GLY A 97 26.09 -9.07 5.35
C GLY A 97 26.75 -8.16 6.40
N ARG A 98 26.23 -6.95 6.64
CA ARG A 98 26.78 -6.03 7.64
C ARG A 98 26.11 -6.24 9.00
N PRO A 99 26.85 -6.02 10.10
CA PRO A 99 26.26 -5.90 11.43
C PRO A 99 25.22 -4.79 11.47
N LEU A 100 24.12 -5.02 12.19
CA LEU A 100 23.11 -4.01 12.47
C LEU A 100 23.72 -2.92 13.36
N ARG A 101 23.92 -1.75 12.78
CA ARG A 101 24.41 -0.55 13.46
C ARG A 101 23.49 0.60 13.12
N LEU A 102 23.31 1.48 14.10
CA LEU A 102 22.48 2.66 14.00
C LEU A 102 23.35 3.89 14.27
N LYS A 103 23.53 4.72 13.24
CA LYS A 103 24.23 6.00 13.31
C LYS A 103 23.24 7.14 13.09
N ASP A 104 23.62 8.33 13.54
CA ASP A 104 22.83 9.53 13.28
C ASP A 104 22.65 9.74 11.77
N GLY A 105 21.40 9.96 11.36
CA GLY A 105 21.02 10.13 9.95
C GLY A 105 20.76 8.83 9.19
N ASP A 106 21.04 7.64 9.75
CA ASP A 106 20.79 6.37 9.04
C ASP A 106 19.31 6.21 8.70
N LEU A 107 18.39 6.48 9.64
CA LEU A 107 16.94 6.33 9.42
C LEU A 107 16.38 7.29 8.34
N ASP A 108 17.09 8.39 8.06
CA ASP A 108 16.71 9.38 7.06
C ASP A 108 17.37 9.14 5.70
N SER A 109 18.35 8.23 5.65
CA SER A 109 19.06 7.89 4.43
C SER A 109 18.16 7.15 3.44
N ASP A 110 18.15 7.61 2.20
CA ASP A 110 17.46 6.95 1.08
C ASP A 110 18.00 5.54 0.74
N ARG A 111 19.09 5.14 1.42
CA ARG A 111 19.68 3.81 1.34
C ARG A 111 19.22 2.88 2.46
N TYR A 112 18.66 3.43 3.53
CA TYR A 112 18.19 2.64 4.66
C TYR A 112 17.00 1.77 4.29
N TRP A 113 16.89 0.61 4.94
CA TRP A 113 15.96 -0.41 4.52
C TRP A 113 14.50 0.06 4.48
N PHE A 114 14.01 0.78 5.49
CA PHE A 114 12.63 1.30 5.53
C PHE A 114 12.36 2.41 4.51
N ARG A 115 13.40 3.02 3.94
CA ARG A 115 13.32 4.13 3.00
C ARG A 115 13.29 3.66 1.54
N ARG A 116 13.51 2.37 1.26
CA ARG A 116 13.53 1.85 -0.12
C ARG A 116 12.13 1.39 -0.55
N ALA A 117 11.68 1.81 -1.73
CA ALA A 117 10.38 1.38 -2.28
C ALA A 117 10.28 -0.14 -2.38
N TRP A 118 11.34 -0.74 -2.92
CA TRP A 118 11.44 -2.16 -3.18
C TRP A 118 11.24 -3.05 -1.95
N THR A 119 11.76 -2.64 -0.78
CA THR A 119 11.70 -3.47 0.43
C THR A 119 10.30 -3.54 1.05
N LEU A 120 9.33 -2.76 0.53
CA LEU A 120 7.95 -2.78 1.03
C LEU A 120 7.25 -4.13 0.80
N GLN A 121 7.58 -4.80 -0.31
CA GLN A 121 7.11 -6.15 -0.66
C GLN A 121 7.95 -7.26 0.00
N GLU A 122 9.06 -6.94 0.65
CA GLU A 122 10.03 -7.91 1.19
C GLU A 122 9.90 -8.12 2.71
N ILE A 123 8.77 -7.76 3.29
CA ILE A 123 8.54 -7.85 4.75
C ILE A 123 8.28 -9.30 5.19
N GLY A 124 7.60 -10.07 4.35
CA GLY A 124 7.15 -11.44 4.61
C GLY A 124 6.22 -11.61 5.82
N ARG A 125 5.93 -12.87 6.16
CA ARG A 125 5.02 -13.23 7.26
C ARG A 125 5.71 -13.18 8.62
N ALA A 126 6.99 -13.52 8.65
CA ALA A 126 7.84 -13.45 9.83
C ALA A 126 9.21 -12.91 9.43
N ARG A 127 9.96 -12.39 10.40
CA ARG A 127 11.25 -11.76 10.12
C ARG A 127 12.29 -12.05 11.18
N ILE A 128 13.53 -12.19 10.72
CA ILE A 128 14.75 -12.19 11.53
C ILE A 128 15.55 -10.96 11.12
N ILE A 129 15.96 -10.16 12.09
CA ILE A 129 16.91 -9.08 11.82
C ILE A 129 18.31 -9.69 11.86
N ALA A 130 18.98 -9.67 10.71
CA ALA A 130 20.31 -10.22 10.51
C ALA A 130 21.41 -9.25 10.96
N GLY A 131 22.61 -9.76 11.16
CA GLY A 131 23.73 -8.98 11.68
C GLY A 131 23.47 -8.46 13.11
N ASN A 132 22.54 -9.06 13.84
CA ASN A 132 22.21 -8.67 15.20
C ASN A 132 23.38 -8.98 16.15
N MET A 133 23.91 -7.95 16.81
CA MET A 133 25.03 -8.06 17.73
C MET A 133 24.56 -7.91 19.19
N PRO A 134 25.22 -8.52 20.19
CA PRO A 134 24.82 -8.43 21.60
C PRO A 134 24.71 -7.00 22.16
N ASP A 135 25.51 -6.07 21.64
CA ASP A 135 25.53 -4.64 21.95
C ASP A 135 24.74 -3.79 20.94
N GLY A 136 23.99 -4.43 20.05
CA GLY A 136 23.24 -3.80 18.97
C GLY A 136 21.88 -3.22 19.40
N PRO A 137 21.23 -2.45 18.52
CA PRO A 137 20.00 -1.70 18.85
C PRO A 137 18.80 -2.58 19.19
N MET A 138 18.81 -3.86 18.80
CA MET A 138 17.78 -4.84 19.18
C MET A 138 17.78 -5.19 20.67
N HIS A 139 18.93 -5.03 21.34
CA HIS A 139 19.11 -5.37 22.75
C HIS A 139 19.04 -4.14 23.67
N ALA A 140 18.76 -2.95 23.12
CA ALA A 140 18.60 -1.73 23.89
C ALA A 140 17.44 -1.86 24.89
N GLN A 141 17.71 -1.53 26.15
CA GLN A 141 16.70 -1.55 27.21
C GLN A 141 15.88 -0.27 27.20
N ARG A 142 14.62 -0.38 27.62
CA ARG A 142 13.78 0.79 27.89
C ARG A 142 14.16 1.37 29.26
N ILE A 143 14.20 2.69 29.34
CA ILE A 143 14.35 3.44 30.58
C ILE A 143 13.00 3.58 31.29
N ASP A 144 13.03 4.06 32.54
CA ASP A 144 11.82 4.32 33.33
C ASP A 144 10.84 5.21 32.55
N GLY A 145 9.59 4.74 32.45
CA GLY A 145 8.56 5.35 31.60
C GLY A 145 8.42 4.73 30.21
N GLY A 146 9.15 3.65 29.91
CA GLY A 146 8.92 2.80 28.73
C GLY A 146 9.50 3.34 27.42
N LYS A 147 10.31 4.40 27.46
CA LYS A 147 11.03 4.97 26.30
C LYS A 147 12.42 4.36 26.16
N TYR A 148 13.05 4.51 25.01
CA TYR A 148 14.47 4.16 24.84
C TYR A 148 15.36 5.33 25.24
N GLU A 149 16.63 5.05 25.53
CA GLU A 149 17.63 6.04 25.96
C GLU A 149 17.76 7.21 24.96
N THR A 150 17.68 6.91 23.66
CA THR A 150 17.80 7.93 22.61
C THR A 150 16.53 8.03 21.77
N ALA A 151 16.29 9.22 21.21
CA ALA A 151 15.23 9.45 20.24
C ALA A 151 15.42 8.58 18.98
N LEU A 152 16.67 8.37 18.57
CA LEU A 152 17.04 7.50 17.45
C LEU A 152 16.64 6.05 17.68
N LEU A 153 16.91 5.49 18.86
CA LEU A 153 16.47 4.13 19.23
C LEU A 153 14.93 4.04 19.31
N THR A 154 14.28 5.07 19.86
CA THR A 154 12.82 5.11 19.93
C THR A 154 12.21 5.02 18.54
N ARG A 155 12.67 5.87 17.60
CA ARG A 155 12.21 5.87 16.22
C ARG A 155 12.53 4.56 15.49
N PHE A 156 13.71 3.97 15.72
CA PHE A 156 14.07 2.67 15.15
C PHE A 156 13.07 1.57 15.55
N HIS A 157 12.72 1.48 16.84
CA HIS A 157 11.76 0.48 17.32
C HIS A 157 10.33 0.78 16.84
N GLU A 158 9.94 2.05 16.71
CA GLU A 158 8.67 2.45 16.10
C GLU A 158 8.57 2.04 14.62
N GLU A 159 9.61 2.29 13.82
CA GLU A 159 9.68 1.83 12.42
C GLU A 159 9.63 0.31 12.34
N LEU A 160 10.36 -0.40 13.20
CA LEU A 160 10.35 -1.87 13.25
C LEU A 160 9.01 -2.46 13.68
N ASP A 161 8.27 -1.78 14.56
CA ASP A 161 6.93 -2.21 14.98
C ASP A 161 5.85 -1.88 13.95
N SER A 162 6.01 -0.79 13.18
CA SER A 162 5.06 -0.39 12.15
C SER A 162 4.87 -1.47 11.08
N VAL A 163 5.96 -2.14 10.70
CA VAL A 163 5.98 -3.18 9.68
C VAL A 163 5.44 -4.53 10.18
N LYS A 164 5.24 -4.74 11.49
CA LYS A 164 4.76 -6.00 12.12
C LYS A 164 3.26 -6.23 12.06
N ARG A 165 2.48 -5.20 11.72
CA ARG A 165 1.02 -5.26 11.77
C ARG A 165 0.45 -5.68 10.41
N ALA A 166 -0.74 -6.27 10.41
CA ALA A 166 -1.54 -6.36 9.20
C ALA A 166 -1.80 -4.92 8.70
N ARG A 167 -1.63 -4.69 7.40
CA ARG A 167 -1.71 -3.35 6.81
C ARG A 167 -2.89 -3.28 5.87
N GLY A 168 -3.75 -2.28 6.02
CA GLY A 168 -4.75 -1.94 5.02
C GLY A 168 -4.14 -1.10 3.89
N VAL A 169 -4.95 -0.80 2.88
CA VAL A 169 -4.54 -0.07 1.67
C VAL A 169 -3.95 1.29 2.04
N GLY A 170 -4.58 2.04 2.94
CA GLY A 170 -4.12 3.37 3.37
C GLY A 170 -2.74 3.32 4.02
N GLN A 171 -2.49 2.34 4.91
CA GLN A 171 -1.19 2.18 5.53
C GLN A 171 -0.10 1.74 4.53
N ILE A 172 -0.42 0.81 3.61
CA ILE A 172 0.51 0.38 2.56
C ILE A 172 0.95 1.57 1.71
N LEU A 173 -0.01 2.38 1.26
CA LEU A 173 0.27 3.56 0.44
C LEU A 173 1.04 4.63 1.22
N ALA A 174 0.72 4.85 2.50
CA ALA A 174 1.43 5.80 3.36
C ALA A 174 2.87 5.37 3.66
N ASP A 175 3.14 4.06 3.72
CA ASP A 175 4.50 3.53 3.80
C ASP A 175 5.24 3.77 2.47
N MET A 176 4.57 3.64 1.32
CA MET A 176 5.18 3.93 0.02
C MET A 176 5.47 5.42 -0.21
N GLN A 177 4.63 6.33 0.31
CA GLN A 177 4.89 7.78 0.30
C GLN A 177 6.24 8.15 0.91
N LYS A 178 6.64 7.45 1.98
CA LYS A 178 7.90 7.70 2.71
C LYS A 178 9.12 7.05 2.05
N ARG A 179 8.92 6.26 1.00
CA ARG A 179 9.97 5.48 0.34
C ARG A 179 10.48 6.18 -0.91
N VAL A 180 11.70 5.84 -1.28
CA VAL A 180 12.42 6.33 -2.45
C VAL A 180 12.79 5.16 -3.36
N SER A 181 12.88 5.44 -4.66
CA SER A 181 13.32 4.48 -5.67
C SER A 181 14.30 5.15 -6.62
N THR A 182 15.07 4.33 -7.34
CA THR A 182 15.98 4.84 -8.37
C THR A 182 15.22 5.02 -9.68
N ASN A 183 14.41 4.04 -10.09
CA ASN A 183 13.39 4.24 -11.10
C ASN A 183 12.06 4.56 -10.41
N PRO A 184 11.38 5.67 -10.75
CA PRO A 184 10.06 5.98 -10.20
C PRO A 184 9.05 4.83 -10.30
N VAL A 185 9.05 4.06 -11.41
CA VAL A 185 8.12 2.94 -11.65
C VAL A 185 8.27 1.83 -10.59
N ASP A 186 9.46 1.68 -9.98
CA ASP A 186 9.70 0.71 -8.91
C ASP A 186 8.79 0.93 -7.69
N LYS A 187 8.28 2.16 -7.49
CA LYS A 187 7.30 2.43 -6.43
C LYS A 187 5.97 1.72 -6.71
N VAL A 188 5.52 1.71 -7.95
CA VAL A 188 4.30 1.00 -8.34
C VAL A 188 4.54 -0.50 -8.28
N ALA A 189 5.65 -0.99 -8.85
CA ALA A 189 6.00 -2.41 -8.81
C ALA A 189 6.14 -2.94 -7.37
N GLY A 190 6.75 -2.16 -6.48
CA GLY A 190 6.91 -2.51 -5.06
C GLY A 190 5.60 -2.59 -4.26
N LEU A 191 4.47 -2.15 -4.83
CA LEU A 191 3.14 -2.28 -4.23
C LEU A 191 2.43 -3.57 -4.62
N ALA A 192 2.81 -4.22 -5.73
CA ALA A 192 2.06 -5.33 -6.33
C ALA A 192 1.67 -6.39 -5.29
N PHE A 193 2.64 -7.02 -4.62
CA PHE A 193 2.34 -8.07 -3.64
C PHE A 193 1.62 -7.59 -2.37
N SER A 194 1.68 -6.29 -2.06
CA SER A 194 0.94 -5.72 -0.93
C SER A 194 -0.53 -5.47 -1.27
N LEU A 195 -0.83 -5.14 -2.54
CA LEU A 195 -2.19 -4.88 -3.04
C LEU A 195 -2.87 -6.12 -3.65
N GLN A 196 -2.17 -7.26 -3.66
CA GLN A 196 -2.70 -8.60 -3.97
C GLN A 196 -3.45 -8.71 -5.32
N PRO A 197 -2.85 -8.28 -6.44
CA PRO A 197 -3.53 -8.35 -7.72
C PRO A 197 -3.72 -9.81 -8.17
N HIS A 198 -4.80 -10.09 -8.90
CA HIS A 198 -5.10 -11.42 -9.46
C HIS A 198 -4.16 -11.77 -10.61
N THR A 199 -3.73 -10.77 -11.37
CA THR A 199 -2.70 -10.84 -12.41
C THR A 199 -1.62 -9.82 -12.09
N ILE A 200 -0.36 -10.14 -12.32
CA ILE A 200 0.73 -9.21 -12.04
C ILE A 200 1.02 -8.41 -13.33
N PRO A 201 0.85 -7.08 -13.34
CA PRO A 201 1.17 -6.26 -14.51
C PRO A 201 2.64 -6.41 -14.90
N ALA A 202 2.92 -6.36 -16.20
CA ALA A 202 4.29 -6.35 -16.71
C ALA A 202 5.02 -5.09 -16.22
N TYR A 203 6.32 -5.23 -15.97
CA TYR A 203 7.15 -4.09 -15.61
C TYR A 203 7.88 -3.55 -16.83
N HIS A 204 7.73 -2.24 -17.08
CA HIS A 204 8.49 -1.55 -18.09
C HIS A 204 9.11 -0.27 -17.50
N GLU A 205 10.45 -0.17 -17.55
CA GLU A 205 11.17 1.00 -17.01
C GLU A 205 10.73 2.33 -17.65
N SER A 206 10.16 2.29 -18.86
CA SER A 206 9.72 3.45 -19.64
C SER A 206 8.24 3.81 -19.47
N GLU A 207 7.46 3.04 -18.70
CA GLU A 207 6.05 3.34 -18.46
C GLU A 207 5.87 4.65 -17.68
N THR A 208 4.74 5.32 -17.92
CA THR A 208 4.35 6.41 -17.04
C THR A 208 3.87 5.84 -15.71
N LEU A 209 4.04 6.60 -14.64
CA LEU A 209 3.60 6.16 -13.31
C LEU A 209 2.10 5.96 -13.23
N GLU A 210 1.32 6.79 -13.94
CA GLU A 210 -0.14 6.69 -13.96
C GLU A 210 -0.60 5.45 -14.73
N ASP A 211 0.06 5.10 -15.83
CA ASP A 211 -0.27 3.88 -16.59
C ASP A 211 0.04 2.63 -15.77
N ALA A 212 1.24 2.57 -15.16
CA ALA A 212 1.62 1.46 -14.29
C ALA A 212 0.67 1.36 -13.08
N TRP A 213 0.31 2.49 -12.46
CA TRP A 213 -0.63 2.54 -11.35
C TRP A 213 -2.02 2.06 -11.79
N THR A 214 -2.50 2.51 -12.95
CA THR A 214 -3.79 2.09 -13.51
C THR A 214 -3.81 0.59 -13.78
N ALA A 215 -2.76 0.03 -14.41
CA ALA A 215 -2.66 -1.41 -14.64
C ALA A 215 -2.68 -2.20 -13.31
N LEU A 216 -1.98 -1.70 -12.28
CA LEU A 216 -2.00 -2.32 -10.96
C LEU A 216 -3.38 -2.25 -10.30
N VAL A 217 -4.09 -1.13 -10.39
CA VAL A 217 -5.44 -1.00 -9.81
C VAL A 217 -6.47 -1.86 -10.55
N ASN A 218 -6.38 -1.95 -11.88
CA ASN A 218 -7.24 -2.82 -12.69
C ASN A 218 -7.02 -4.30 -12.36
N ALA A 219 -5.79 -4.70 -12.03
CA ALA A 219 -5.47 -6.07 -11.63
C ALA A 219 -5.68 -6.38 -10.13
N MET A 220 -5.77 -5.34 -9.29
CA MET A 220 -5.88 -5.41 -7.83
C MET A 220 -7.04 -6.31 -7.35
N ASP A 221 -6.91 -6.89 -6.16
CA ASP A 221 -8.03 -7.57 -5.51
C ASP A 221 -9.27 -6.65 -5.38
N ALA A 222 -10.46 -7.22 -5.60
CA ALA A 222 -11.70 -6.45 -5.65
C ALA A 222 -12.05 -5.76 -4.32
N GLU A 223 -11.71 -6.37 -3.18
CA GLU A 223 -11.93 -5.79 -1.85
C GLU A 223 -10.99 -4.60 -1.64
N MET A 224 -9.73 -4.75 -2.05
CA MET A 224 -8.73 -3.67 -1.99
C MET A 224 -9.14 -2.46 -2.86
N ARG A 225 -9.72 -2.68 -4.04
CA ARG A 225 -10.33 -1.58 -4.83
C ARG A 225 -11.49 -0.92 -4.10
N GLY A 226 -12.29 -1.69 -3.37
CA GLY A 226 -13.37 -1.17 -2.52
C GLY A 226 -12.91 -0.06 -1.58
N HIS A 227 -11.68 -0.15 -1.05
CA HIS A 227 -11.12 0.91 -0.21
C HIS A 227 -11.02 2.27 -0.92
N PHE A 228 -10.76 2.30 -2.23
CA PHE A 228 -10.75 3.56 -2.97
C PHE A 228 -12.15 4.17 -3.11
N LEU A 229 -13.17 3.35 -3.33
CA LEU A 229 -14.54 3.84 -3.44
C LEU A 229 -15.09 4.32 -2.09
N PHE A 230 -14.87 3.57 -1.01
CA PHE A 230 -15.55 3.78 0.28
C PHE A 230 -14.72 4.50 1.35
N VAL A 231 -13.39 4.57 1.22
CA VAL A 231 -12.51 5.09 2.28
C VAL A 231 -11.72 6.31 1.81
N TYR A 232 -11.22 6.31 0.58
CA TYR A 232 -10.55 7.49 0.03
C TYR A 232 -11.57 8.61 -0.20
N PRO A 233 -11.42 9.80 0.41
CA PRO A 233 -12.45 10.83 0.35
C PRO A 233 -12.39 11.69 -0.91
N GLY A 234 -11.23 11.75 -1.57
CA GLY A 234 -11.04 12.55 -2.77
C GLY A 234 -11.74 11.96 -3.99
N VAL A 235 -11.97 12.84 -4.97
CA VAL A 235 -12.36 12.47 -6.33
C VAL A 235 -11.09 12.26 -7.16
N GLY A 236 -11.07 11.20 -7.96
CA GLY A 236 -10.00 10.92 -8.89
C GLY A 236 -9.79 12.05 -9.92
N LEU A 237 -8.55 12.46 -10.11
CA LEU A 237 -8.21 13.48 -11.12
C LEU A 237 -8.14 12.90 -12.55
N GLY A 238 -8.05 11.58 -12.69
CA GLY A 238 -7.99 10.88 -13.98
C GLY A 238 -9.36 10.72 -14.65
N CYS A 239 -9.42 9.81 -15.63
CA CYS A 239 -10.68 9.39 -16.24
C CYS A 239 -11.58 8.66 -15.25
N LYS A 240 -10.97 7.89 -14.33
CA LYS A 240 -11.66 7.18 -13.28
C LYS A 240 -11.85 8.06 -12.02
N LYS A 241 -13.05 8.56 -11.75
CA LYS A 241 -13.36 9.50 -10.64
C LYS A 241 -13.51 8.80 -9.30
N TRP A 242 -13.85 7.52 -9.28
CA TRP A 242 -14.03 6.74 -8.06
C TRP A 242 -12.73 6.39 -7.32
N ARG A 243 -11.59 6.38 -8.02
CA ARG A 243 -10.26 6.02 -7.49
C ARG A 243 -9.23 7.14 -7.60
N PRO A 244 -8.23 7.21 -6.73
CA PRO A 244 -7.17 8.20 -6.84
C PRO A 244 -6.20 7.90 -8.00
N THR A 245 -5.65 8.95 -8.57
CA THR A 245 -4.46 8.89 -9.45
C THR A 245 -3.20 8.58 -8.64
N TRP A 246 -2.12 8.20 -9.32
CA TRP A 246 -0.83 7.97 -8.69
C TRP A 246 -0.34 9.20 -7.93
N ASP A 247 -0.46 10.38 -8.54
CA ASP A 247 -0.02 11.64 -7.91
C ASP A 247 -0.83 11.94 -6.65
N GLN A 248 -2.15 11.72 -6.66
CA GLN A 248 -2.98 11.87 -5.46
C GLN A 248 -2.54 10.92 -4.34
N VAL A 249 -2.33 9.64 -4.67
CA VAL A 249 -1.85 8.63 -3.72
C VAL A 249 -0.50 9.03 -3.11
N MET A 250 0.38 9.68 -3.88
CA MET A 250 1.73 10.00 -3.43
C MET A 250 1.87 11.35 -2.75
N MET A 251 0.96 12.30 -3.01
CA MET A 251 1.08 13.69 -2.54
C MET A 251 0.04 14.07 -1.48
N GLU A 252 -1.12 13.42 -1.46
CA GLU A 252 -2.21 13.77 -0.54
C GLU A 252 -2.17 12.97 0.77
N PRO A 253 -2.72 13.51 1.87
CA PRO A 253 -2.95 12.73 3.07
C PRO A 253 -3.88 11.55 2.81
N LEU A 254 -3.41 10.35 3.12
CA LEU A 254 -4.18 9.12 2.94
C LEU A 254 -5.13 8.89 4.14
N PRO A 255 -6.34 8.36 3.89
CA PRO A 255 -7.28 8.06 4.97
C PRO A 255 -6.73 6.96 5.88
N LYS A 256 -7.22 6.94 7.12
CA LYS A 256 -6.98 5.80 8.02
C LYS A 256 -7.72 4.58 7.48
N ASP A 257 -7.08 3.42 7.61
CA ASP A 257 -7.73 2.16 7.27
C ASP A 257 -8.96 1.92 8.14
N VAL A 258 -10.00 1.38 7.51
CA VAL A 258 -11.20 0.90 8.18
C VAL A 258 -11.09 -0.61 8.38
N ASN A 259 -11.51 -1.09 9.54
CA ASN A 259 -11.60 -2.52 9.78
C ASN A 259 -12.86 -3.07 9.11
N PHE A 260 -12.76 -4.24 8.46
CA PHE A 260 -13.90 -5.00 7.93
C PHE A 260 -14.72 -4.25 6.85
N LEU A 261 -14.07 -3.85 5.76
CA LEU A 261 -14.75 -3.49 4.51
C LEU A 261 -14.97 -4.78 3.71
N HIS A 262 -16.20 -5.05 3.27
CA HIS A 262 -16.55 -6.21 2.45
C HIS A 262 -17.04 -5.83 1.05
N ALA A 263 -16.96 -4.55 0.71
CA ALA A 263 -17.29 -4.05 -0.61
C ALA A 263 -16.25 -4.44 -1.66
N ASN A 264 -16.73 -5.07 -2.72
CA ASN A 264 -15.94 -5.43 -3.88
C ASN A 264 -16.23 -4.48 -5.03
N VAL A 265 -15.19 -3.86 -5.58
CA VAL A 265 -15.25 -3.19 -6.87
C VAL A 265 -14.67 -4.14 -7.90
N LEU A 266 -15.49 -4.54 -8.86
CA LEU A 266 -15.13 -5.44 -9.94
C LEU A 266 -14.65 -4.64 -11.15
N HIS A 267 -13.74 -5.23 -11.91
CA HIS A 267 -13.15 -4.66 -13.11
C HIS A 267 -13.27 -5.66 -14.26
N ASP A 268 -13.58 -5.17 -15.46
CA ASP A 268 -13.59 -5.94 -16.71
C ASP A 268 -12.52 -5.41 -17.67
N ASP A 269 -11.49 -6.22 -17.91
CA ASP A 269 -10.36 -5.88 -18.77
C ASP A 269 -10.77 -5.69 -20.25
N GLU A 270 -11.89 -6.29 -20.71
CA GLU A 270 -12.32 -6.16 -22.12
C GLU A 270 -13.00 -4.82 -22.38
N THR A 271 -13.79 -4.34 -21.42
CA THR A 271 -14.59 -3.11 -21.55
C THR A 271 -13.96 -1.92 -20.84
N ASP A 272 -12.93 -2.14 -20.02
CA ASP A 272 -12.38 -1.18 -19.05
C ASP A 272 -13.50 -0.60 -18.15
N GLU A 273 -14.53 -1.38 -17.83
CA GLU A 273 -15.61 -0.96 -16.92
C GLU A 273 -15.35 -1.42 -15.49
N ASP A 274 -15.59 -0.52 -14.53
CA ASP A 274 -15.59 -0.82 -13.11
C ASP A 274 -17.02 -0.78 -12.59
N TRP A 275 -17.40 -1.71 -11.71
CA TRP A 275 -18.72 -1.64 -11.08
C TRP A 275 -18.73 -2.12 -9.63
N PHE A 276 -19.73 -1.65 -8.91
CA PHE A 276 -20.07 -2.07 -7.56
C PHE A 276 -21.49 -2.67 -7.54
N ASP A 277 -21.60 -3.87 -6.97
CA ASP A 277 -22.87 -4.55 -6.71
C ASP A 277 -23.18 -4.48 -5.21
N GLY A 278 -24.19 -3.70 -4.82
CA GLY A 278 -24.51 -3.53 -3.41
C GLY A 278 -25.70 -2.63 -3.13
N HIS A 279 -25.77 -2.10 -1.92
CA HIS A 279 -26.87 -1.23 -1.50
C HIS A 279 -26.73 0.14 -2.14
N CYS A 280 -27.82 0.61 -2.75
CA CYS A 280 -27.91 1.94 -3.35
C CYS A 280 -29.12 2.67 -2.81
N ILE A 281 -28.90 3.90 -2.35
CA ILE A 281 -29.95 4.89 -2.11
C ILE A 281 -29.88 5.87 -3.27
N GLU A 282 -30.89 5.84 -4.13
CA GLU A 282 -30.84 6.64 -5.37
C GLU A 282 -30.88 8.15 -5.11
N LYS A 283 -31.62 8.56 -4.05
CA LYS A 283 -31.79 9.96 -3.66
C LYS A 283 -31.71 10.12 -2.15
N GLY A 284 -30.60 10.65 -1.66
CA GLY A 284 -30.42 11.08 -0.29
C GLY A 284 -29.94 12.52 -0.24
N HIS A 285 -30.65 13.37 0.50
CA HIS A 285 -30.28 14.76 0.72
C HIS A 285 -29.21 14.84 1.81
N VAL A 286 -28.00 15.24 1.44
CA VAL A 286 -26.85 15.35 2.34
C VAL A 286 -26.64 16.83 2.67
N ARG A 287 -26.52 17.16 3.96
CA ARG A 287 -26.30 18.54 4.41
C ARG A 287 -25.34 18.64 5.60
N GLY A 288 -24.74 19.81 5.77
CA GLY A 288 -23.84 20.12 6.89
C GLY A 288 -22.35 20.00 6.58
N PHE A 289 -21.97 19.88 5.30
CA PHE A 289 -20.58 19.66 4.88
C PHE A 289 -20.06 20.64 3.83
N ASP A 290 -20.78 21.74 3.58
CA ASP A 290 -20.45 22.75 2.56
C ASP A 290 -19.10 23.43 2.77
N ALA A 291 -18.69 23.57 4.03
CA ALA A 291 -17.41 24.16 4.43
C ALA A 291 -16.55 23.16 5.19
N GLY A 292 -15.23 23.22 4.97
CA GLY A 292 -14.26 22.50 5.78
C GLY A 292 -14.21 23.03 7.22
N SER A 293 -13.72 22.21 8.15
CA SER A 293 -13.49 22.63 9.53
C SER A 293 -12.07 23.18 9.66
N ALA A 294 -11.95 24.45 10.08
CA ALA A 294 -10.65 25.08 10.32
C ALA A 294 -9.82 24.35 11.40
N GLU A 295 -10.46 23.56 12.26
CA GLU A 295 -9.82 22.82 13.35
C GLU A 295 -9.40 21.39 12.97
N GLY A 296 -9.64 20.95 11.73
CA GLY A 296 -9.30 19.59 11.28
C GLY A 296 -10.06 18.47 12.01
N ARG A 297 -11.15 18.81 12.71
CA ARG A 297 -12.01 17.86 13.42
C ARG A 297 -13.00 17.19 12.48
N ASP A 298 -13.54 16.06 12.95
CA ASP A 298 -14.67 15.40 12.31
C ASP A 298 -15.83 16.40 12.19
N ARG A 299 -16.49 16.40 11.03
CA ARG A 299 -17.66 17.22 10.78
C ARG A 299 -18.89 16.34 10.85
N CYS A 300 -19.94 16.80 11.51
CA CYS A 300 -21.23 16.12 11.60
C CYS A 300 -22.23 16.79 10.64
N GLY A 301 -23.09 15.97 10.07
CA GLY A 301 -24.15 16.39 9.17
C GLY A 301 -25.34 15.43 9.24
N GLU A 302 -26.24 15.56 8.27
CA GLU A 302 -27.45 14.76 8.20
C GLU A 302 -27.67 14.22 6.79
N LEU A 303 -28.13 12.98 6.73
CA LEU A 303 -28.64 12.34 5.53
C LEU A 303 -30.15 12.18 5.69
N ALA A 304 -30.93 12.85 4.84
CA ALA A 304 -32.38 12.67 4.77
C ALA A 304 -32.74 11.83 3.53
N VAL A 305 -33.49 10.75 3.73
CA VAL A 305 -33.93 9.84 2.67
C VAL A 305 -35.44 9.69 2.75
N GLN A 306 -36.12 9.90 1.63
CA GLN A 306 -37.57 9.72 1.54
C GLN A 306 -37.90 8.28 1.15
N ALA A 307 -38.70 7.61 1.99
CA ALA A 307 -39.24 6.28 1.71
C ALA A 307 -40.34 6.33 0.65
N ALA A 308 -40.69 5.16 0.10
CA ALA A 308 -41.73 5.03 -0.92
C ALA A 308 -43.14 5.44 -0.42
N ASP A 309 -43.37 5.39 0.89
CA ASP A 309 -44.61 5.86 1.53
C ASP A 309 -44.63 7.39 1.76
N GLY A 310 -43.57 8.09 1.37
CA GLY A 310 -43.40 9.53 1.50
C GLY A 310 -42.77 9.98 2.83
N ILE A 311 -42.55 9.07 3.79
CA ILE A 311 -41.93 9.39 5.09
C ILE A 311 -40.43 9.66 4.89
N THR A 312 -39.95 10.77 5.44
CA THR A 312 -38.52 11.10 5.41
C THR A 312 -37.83 10.59 6.67
N HIS A 313 -36.79 9.77 6.49
CA HIS A 313 -35.91 9.32 7.55
C HIS A 313 -34.62 10.12 7.54
N THR A 314 -34.24 10.68 8.69
CA THR A 314 -33.00 11.43 8.85
C THR A 314 -32.01 10.65 9.69
N PHE A 315 -30.79 10.53 9.19
CA PHE A 315 -29.68 9.83 9.83
C PHE A 315 -28.56 10.82 10.15
N LYS A 316 -27.94 10.64 11.32
CA LYS A 316 -26.73 11.36 11.67
C LYS A 316 -25.52 10.74 10.98
N ILE A 317 -24.74 11.59 10.35
CA ILE A 317 -23.55 11.20 9.60
C ILE A 317 -22.38 12.11 9.96
N HIS A 318 -21.16 11.63 9.72
CA HIS A 318 -19.96 12.42 9.88
C HIS A 318 -18.93 12.11 8.79
N VAL A 319 -17.96 13.02 8.66
CA VAL A 319 -16.78 12.85 7.80
C VAL A 319 -15.51 13.13 8.60
N THR A 320 -14.47 12.34 8.36
CA THR A 320 -13.13 12.47 8.95
C THR A 320 -12.14 13.22 8.05
N HIS A 321 -12.65 13.84 6.98
CA HIS A 321 -11.87 14.57 5.99
C HIS A 321 -12.39 16.00 5.80
N GLN A 322 -11.57 16.83 5.17
CA GLN A 322 -11.86 18.26 4.99
C GLN A 322 -12.37 18.64 3.59
N PHE A 323 -12.43 17.69 2.65
CA PHE A 323 -13.07 17.92 1.35
C PHE A 323 -14.54 18.35 1.54
N PRO A 324 -14.98 19.49 1.00
CA PRO A 324 -16.36 19.94 1.13
C PRO A 324 -17.29 19.01 0.35
N ILE A 325 -18.49 18.78 0.90
CA ILE A 325 -19.58 18.09 0.20
C ILE A 325 -20.72 19.12 0.16
N PRO A 326 -20.99 19.73 -1.01
CA PRO A 326 -22.08 20.69 -1.12
C PRO A 326 -23.41 20.07 -0.72
N GLU A 327 -24.28 20.83 -0.06
CA GLU A 327 -25.63 20.41 0.26
C GLU A 327 -26.41 20.17 -1.04
N ASP A 328 -26.80 18.91 -1.27
CA ASP A 328 -27.51 18.49 -2.47
C ASP A 328 -28.13 17.10 -2.25
N THR A 329 -28.91 16.66 -3.22
CA THR A 329 -29.36 15.27 -3.34
C THR A 329 -28.34 14.45 -4.11
N TYR A 330 -27.84 13.40 -3.46
CA TYR A 330 -26.86 12.48 -4.02
C TYR A 330 -27.41 11.06 -4.12
N THR A 331 -26.75 10.28 -4.94
CA THR A 331 -26.83 8.82 -4.91
C THR A 331 -25.79 8.31 -3.91
N LEU A 332 -26.17 7.35 -3.08
CA LEU A 332 -25.28 6.76 -2.08
C LEU A 332 -25.13 5.27 -2.31
N LEU A 333 -23.89 4.81 -2.41
CA LEU A 333 -23.55 3.39 -2.42
C LEU A 333 -23.07 3.00 -1.03
N GLY A 334 -23.52 1.84 -0.56
CA GLY A 334 -23.23 1.34 0.78
C GLY A 334 -22.75 -0.10 0.75
N ASP A 335 -21.71 -0.36 1.54
CA ASP A 335 -21.26 -1.71 1.85
C ASP A 335 -22.10 -2.27 3.00
N GLY A 336 -22.96 -3.26 2.74
CA GLY A 336 -23.65 -4.09 3.75
C GLY A 336 -24.05 -3.36 5.05
N PRO A 337 -23.99 -4.01 6.23
CA PRO A 337 -24.29 -3.36 7.51
C PRO A 337 -23.24 -2.33 7.97
N HIS A 338 -22.35 -1.86 7.08
CA HIS A 338 -21.15 -1.12 7.45
C HIS A 338 -21.38 0.40 7.50
N ARG A 339 -20.39 1.07 8.10
CA ARG A 339 -20.44 2.48 8.49
C ARG A 339 -20.23 3.44 7.34
N THR A 340 -19.55 3.03 6.27
CA THR A 340 -19.06 3.91 5.19
C THR A 340 -19.95 3.87 3.95
N TRP A 341 -20.26 5.04 3.42
CA TRP A 341 -21.04 5.22 2.20
C TRP A 341 -20.27 6.09 1.20
N ALA A 342 -20.21 5.65 -0.05
CA ALA A 342 -19.74 6.49 -1.14
C ALA A 342 -20.88 7.41 -1.59
N VAL A 343 -20.61 8.72 -1.63
CA VAL A 343 -21.55 9.75 -2.07
C VAL A 343 -21.17 10.15 -3.48
N GLY A 344 -22.14 10.15 -4.40
CA GLY A 344 -21.90 10.48 -5.79
C GLY A 344 -23.13 10.99 -6.52
N ARG A 345 -22.94 11.35 -7.78
CA ARG A 345 -24.00 11.79 -8.68
C ARG A 345 -24.32 10.71 -9.69
N ARG A 346 -25.61 10.53 -9.97
CA ARG A 346 -26.07 9.76 -11.11
C ARG A 346 -25.96 10.59 -12.37
N LEU A 347 -25.13 10.15 -13.32
CA LEU A 347 -25.01 10.77 -14.63
C LEU A 347 -26.23 10.43 -15.52
N PRO A 348 -26.47 11.18 -16.62
CA PRO A 348 -27.60 10.91 -17.52
C PRO A 348 -27.61 9.49 -18.10
N ASP A 349 -26.43 8.90 -18.29
CA ASP A 349 -26.24 7.52 -18.77
C ASP A 349 -26.29 6.46 -17.65
N GLN A 350 -26.78 6.85 -16.47
CA GLN A 350 -26.95 6.03 -15.27
C GLN A 350 -25.65 5.61 -14.55
N ARG A 351 -24.47 6.07 -14.98
CA ARG A 351 -23.23 5.77 -14.25
C ARG A 351 -23.10 6.60 -12.98
N PHE A 352 -22.35 6.07 -12.01
CA PHE A 352 -22.11 6.70 -10.72
C PHE A 352 -20.77 7.46 -10.74
N GLU A 353 -20.83 8.78 -10.62
CA GLU A 353 -19.66 9.63 -10.45
C GLU A 353 -19.47 9.97 -8.97
N LYS A 354 -18.35 9.52 -8.38
CA LYS A 354 -18.07 9.73 -6.96
C LYS A 354 -17.78 11.21 -6.68
N VAL A 355 -18.31 11.70 -5.55
CA VAL A 355 -18.06 13.04 -5.00
C VAL A 355 -17.26 12.97 -3.71
N SER A 356 -17.61 12.06 -2.78
CA SER A 356 -16.96 11.93 -1.48
C SER A 356 -17.34 10.62 -0.78
N VAL A 357 -16.93 10.46 0.47
CA VAL A 357 -17.37 9.39 1.37
C VAL A 357 -17.96 9.99 2.65
N ILE A 358 -18.91 9.29 3.28
CA ILE A 358 -19.50 9.66 4.58
C ILE A 358 -19.56 8.43 5.49
N MET A 359 -19.64 8.67 6.79
CA MET A 359 -19.85 7.63 7.79
C MET A 359 -21.14 7.83 8.58
N MET A 360 -21.81 6.74 8.95
CA MET A 360 -22.96 6.76 9.84
C MET A 360 -22.55 6.58 11.31
N ASP A 361 -23.12 7.39 12.20
CA ASP A 361 -22.78 7.39 13.63
C ASP A 361 -23.28 6.13 14.36
N ASP A 362 -24.48 5.65 14.01
CA ASP A 362 -25.16 4.53 14.66
C ASP A 362 -25.71 3.55 13.60
N PRO A 363 -24.83 2.76 12.95
CA PRO A 363 -25.21 1.86 11.87
C PRO A 363 -26.21 0.81 12.34
N ASP A 364 -26.08 0.29 13.56
CA ASP A 364 -26.95 -0.79 14.07
C ASP A 364 -28.40 -0.32 14.22
N LYS A 365 -28.63 0.93 14.66
CA LYS A 365 -29.97 1.50 14.72
C LYS A 365 -30.50 1.93 13.35
N ALA A 366 -29.62 2.38 12.46
CA ALA A 366 -30.02 2.84 11.14
C ALA A 366 -30.30 1.67 10.17
N TRP A 367 -29.60 0.55 10.33
CA TRP A 367 -29.58 -0.55 9.37
C TRP A 367 -30.96 -1.14 9.03
N PRO A 368 -31.89 -1.37 9.99
CA PRO A 368 -33.22 -1.86 9.67
C PRO A 368 -33.96 -0.95 8.69
N TRP A 369 -33.81 0.37 8.83
CA TRP A 369 -34.43 1.38 7.98
C TRP A 369 -33.70 1.52 6.66
N LEU A 370 -32.36 1.52 6.67
CA LEU A 370 -31.56 1.57 5.45
C LEU A 370 -31.85 0.38 4.54
N ARG A 371 -32.07 -0.82 5.09
CA ARG A 371 -32.42 -2.00 4.29
C ARG A 371 -33.74 -1.83 3.53
N SER A 372 -34.71 -1.11 4.10
CA SER A 372 -35.96 -0.82 3.40
C SER A 372 -35.84 0.33 2.39
N LEU A 373 -34.87 1.22 2.58
CA LEU A 373 -34.65 2.41 1.75
C LEU A 373 -33.68 2.17 0.59
N ALA A 374 -32.73 1.25 0.77
CA ALA A 374 -31.69 0.94 -0.20
C ALA A 374 -32.06 -0.29 -1.02
N ALA A 375 -31.92 -0.18 -2.34
CA ALA A 375 -32.09 -1.31 -3.25
C ALA A 375 -30.73 -1.95 -3.56
N SER A 376 -30.71 -3.27 -3.73
CA SER A 376 -29.57 -3.94 -4.33
C SER A 376 -29.50 -3.59 -5.81
N SER A 377 -28.39 -3.03 -6.26
CA SER A 377 -28.21 -2.58 -7.65
C SER A 377 -26.76 -2.70 -8.10
N ARG A 378 -26.59 -2.91 -9.41
CA ARG A 378 -25.30 -2.82 -10.09
C ARG A 378 -25.05 -1.37 -10.51
N ASN A 379 -23.91 -0.83 -10.12
CA ASN A 379 -23.54 0.57 -10.39
C ASN A 379 -22.21 0.61 -11.13
N ILE A 380 -22.25 0.99 -12.41
CA ILE A 380 -21.04 1.27 -13.19
C ILE A 380 -20.42 2.56 -12.65
N LEU A 381 -19.15 2.51 -12.29
CA LEU A 381 -18.41 3.60 -11.69
C LEU A 381 -17.71 4.41 -12.77
N VAL A 382 -17.77 5.73 -12.62
CA VAL A 382 -16.93 6.66 -13.37
C VAL A 382 -15.72 6.99 -12.54
#